data_AF-K1T5H1-F1
#
_entry.id   AF-K1T5H1-F1
#
_cell.length_a   1.000
_cell.length_b   1.000
_cell.length_c   1.000
_cell.angle_alpha   90.00
_cell.angle_beta   90.00
_cell.angle_gamma   90.00
#
_symmetry.space_group_name_H-M   'P 1'
#
loop_
_entity.id
_entity.type
_entity.pdbx_description
1 polymer ?
#
loop_
_entity_poly.entity_id
_entity_poly.type
_entity_poly.pdbx_seq_one_letter_code
_entity_poly.pdbx_strand_id
1 'polypeptide(L)'
;RAHLSRRFFKTDNVDFVPLGDIASTVELLCVSNPDVNIAFTESDENDTFSFESQKIRDILGDVPMDTPEVRKWIREYLTENTEKFSGGNRR
;
A
#
# COMPACT_ATOMS: atom_id res chain seq x y z
N ARG A 1 7.16 -11.66 -23.25
CA ARG A 1 7.60 -12.35 -22.01
C ARG A 1 7.57 -11.31 -20.88
N ALA A 2 6.49 -11.23 -20.11
CA ALA A 2 6.46 -10.35 -18.94
C ALA A 2 7.29 -11.01 -17.82
N HIS A 3 8.40 -10.39 -17.44
CA HIS A 3 9.12 -10.75 -16.22
C HIS A 3 8.39 -10.10 -15.05
N LEU A 4 7.50 -10.85 -14.38
CA LEU A 4 6.92 -10.43 -13.11
C LEU A 4 7.92 -10.74 -12.00
N SER A 5 8.74 -9.75 -11.64
CA SER A 5 9.64 -9.83 -10.48
C SER A 5 8.84 -9.50 -9.21
N ARG A 6 8.33 -10.53 -8.51
CA ARG A 6 7.64 -10.35 -7.23
C ARG A 6 8.68 -10.28 -6.10
N ARG A 7 8.76 -9.16 -5.38
CA ARG A 7 9.63 -8.99 -4.21
C ARG A 7 8.76 -8.91 -2.96
N PHE A 8 9.04 -9.78 -2.00
CA PHE A 8 8.38 -9.77 -0.70
C PHE A 8 9.28 -9.08 0.31
N PHE A 9 8.74 -8.11 1.04
CA PHE A 9 9.36 -7.60 2.25
C PHE A 9 8.75 -8.37 3.43
N LYS A 10 9.59 -9.10 4.17
CA LYS A 10 9.22 -9.79 5.42
C LYS A 10 9.52 -8.86 6.59
N THR A 11 8.54 -8.59 7.45
CA THR A 11 8.64 -7.66 8.58
C THR A 11 8.83 -8.37 9.92
N ASP A 12 9.42 -9.58 9.92
CA ASP A 12 9.62 -10.43 11.09
C ASP A 12 10.79 -9.93 11.99
N ASN A 13 10.82 -8.66 12.39
CA ASN A 13 11.84 -8.11 13.31
C ASN A 13 11.24 -7.21 14.39
N VAL A 14 11.74 -7.33 15.62
CA VAL A 14 11.28 -6.62 16.83
C VAL A 14 11.76 -5.16 16.91
N ASP A 15 12.60 -4.71 15.97
CA ASP A 15 13.06 -3.32 15.85
C ASP A 15 12.37 -2.54 14.71
N PHE A 16 11.10 -2.85 14.42
CA PHE A 16 10.28 -1.97 13.58
C PHE A 16 9.90 -0.72 14.40
N VAL A 17 10.56 0.40 14.10
CA VAL A 17 9.97 1.74 14.27
C VAL A 17 8.54 1.63 13.71
N PRO A 18 7.47 2.16 14.36
CA PRO A 18 6.13 2.14 13.75
C PRO A 18 6.32 2.51 12.30
N LEU A 19 6.04 1.56 11.39
CA LEU A 19 6.14 1.78 9.95
C LEU A 19 5.48 3.14 9.75
N GLY A 20 6.26 4.15 9.33
CA GLY A 20 5.84 5.54 9.42
C GLY A 20 4.61 5.79 8.56
N ASP A 21 4.61 6.82 7.74
CA ASP A 21 3.51 7.00 6.79
C ASP A 21 3.65 5.98 5.63
N ILE A 22 3.42 4.68 5.90
CA ILE A 22 3.48 3.59 4.90
C ILE A 22 2.41 3.80 3.83
N ALA A 23 1.25 4.36 4.23
CA ALA A 23 0.22 4.82 3.33
C ALA A 23 0.78 5.85 2.33
N SER A 24 1.47 6.90 2.79
CA SER A 24 2.15 7.85 1.90
C SER A 24 3.28 7.23 1.08
N THR A 25 3.99 6.23 1.60
CA THR A 25 5.05 5.56 0.84
C THR A 25 4.48 4.76 -0.33
N VAL A 26 3.44 3.98 -0.09
CA VAL A 26 2.75 3.19 -1.12
C VAL A 26 2.04 4.11 -2.12
N GLU A 27 1.39 5.18 -1.65
CA GLU A 27 0.83 6.23 -2.49
C GLU A 27 1.88 6.83 -3.42
N LEU A 28 3.02 7.25 -2.86
CA LEU A 28 4.14 7.81 -3.63
C LEU A 28 4.66 6.83 -4.67
N LEU A 29 4.80 5.54 -4.34
CA LEU A 29 5.23 4.50 -5.29
C LEU A 29 4.24 4.34 -6.45
N CYS A 30 2.94 4.41 -6.17
CA CYS A 30 1.91 4.32 -7.19
C CYS A 30 1.97 5.50 -8.18
N VAL A 31 2.14 6.73 -7.68
CA VAL A 31 2.14 7.92 -8.54
C VAL A 31 3.47 8.18 -9.23
N SER A 32 4.59 7.82 -8.61
CA SER A 32 5.92 8.00 -9.20
C SER A 32 6.29 6.92 -10.22
N ASN A 33 5.55 5.79 -10.25
CA ASN A 33 5.79 4.68 -11.16
C ASN A 33 4.47 4.17 -11.77
N PRO A 34 3.77 4.97 -12.61
CA PRO A 34 2.45 4.62 -13.13
C PRO A 34 2.43 3.32 -13.95
N ASP A 35 3.54 2.99 -14.61
CA ASP A 35 3.72 1.77 -15.39
C ASP A 35 4.03 0.52 -14.55
N VAL A 36 4.26 0.69 -13.24
CA VAL A 36 4.62 -0.39 -12.34
C VAL A 36 3.39 -0.83 -11.54
N ASN A 37 3.20 -2.14 -11.45
CA ASN A 37 2.16 -2.74 -10.63
C ASN A 37 2.67 -2.89 -9.20
N ILE A 38 2.30 -1.93 -8.35
CA ILE A 38 2.51 -1.99 -6.91
C ILE A 38 1.45 -2.91 -6.30
N ALA A 39 1.91 -3.92 -5.57
CA ALA A 39 1.10 -4.77 -4.71
C ALA A 39 1.62 -4.64 -3.27
N PHE A 40 0.71 -4.39 -2.34
CA PHE A 40 0.99 -4.19 -0.93
C PHE A 40 0.08 -5.10 -0.11
N THR A 41 0.60 -5.66 0.98
CA THR A 41 -0.15 -6.56 1.85
C THR A 41 0.32 -6.35 3.28
N GLU A 42 -0.64 -6.13 4.19
CA GLU A 42 -0.43 -6.25 5.63
C GLU A 42 -1.31 -7.33 6.19
N SER A 43 -0.80 -8.07 7.16
CA SER A 43 -1.50 -9.20 7.75
C SER A 43 -1.07 -9.42 9.19
N ASP A 44 -2.00 -9.87 10.02
CA ASP A 44 -1.73 -10.47 11.33
C ASP A 44 -2.24 -11.92 11.35
N GLU A 45 -2.37 -12.53 12.54
CA GLU A 45 -2.86 -13.90 12.67
C GLU A 45 -4.34 -14.06 12.28
N ASN A 46 -5.13 -12.98 12.30
CA ASN A 46 -6.58 -13.02 12.18
C ASN A 46 -7.10 -12.40 10.88
N ASP A 47 -6.34 -11.49 10.27
CA ASP A 47 -6.80 -10.67 9.16
C ASP A 47 -5.66 -10.37 8.17
N THR A 48 -6.05 -10.05 6.93
CA THR A 48 -5.13 -9.67 5.86
C THR A 48 -5.76 -8.58 5.00
N PHE A 49 -5.06 -7.47 4.88
CA PHE A 49 -5.35 -6.41 3.93
C PHE A 49 -4.43 -6.52 2.71
N SER A 50 -5.00 -6.38 1.51
CA SER A 50 -4.26 -6.38 0.26
C SER A 50 -4.66 -5.19 -0.62
N PHE A 51 -3.67 -4.50 -1.17
CA PHE A 51 -3.81 -3.40 -2.10
C PHE A 51 -3.06 -3.70 -3.39
N GLU A 52 -3.69 -3.42 -4.54
CA GLU A 52 -3.06 -3.56 -5.85
C GLU A 52 -3.37 -2.32 -6.72
N SER A 53 -2.33 -1.58 -7.09
CA SER A 53 -2.46 -0.37 -7.93
C SER A 53 -3.13 -0.62 -9.28
N GLN A 54 -2.97 -1.82 -9.87
CA GLN A 54 -3.66 -2.21 -11.10
C GLN A 54 -5.18 -2.12 -10.93
N LYS A 55 -5.73 -2.67 -9.84
CA LYS A 55 -7.18 -2.65 -9.56
C LYS A 55 -7.68 -1.21 -9.40
N ILE A 56 -6.86 -0.34 -8.80
CA ILE A 56 -7.20 1.08 -8.66
C ILE A 56 -7.25 1.77 -10.03
N ARG A 57 -6.28 1.51 -10.92
CA ARG A 57 -6.32 2.03 -12.30
C ARG A 57 -7.55 1.55 -13.07
N ASP A 58 -7.89 0.27 -12.92
CA ASP A 58 -9.07 -0.30 -13.58
C ASP A 58 -10.37 0.39 -13.12
N ILE A 59 -10.44 0.80 -11.85
CA ILE A 59 -11.58 1.57 -11.29
C ILE A 59 -11.58 3.02 -11.80
N LEU A 60 -10.41 3.66 -11.89
CA LEU A 60 -10.27 5.06 -12.30
C LEU A 60 -10.47 5.29 -13.80
N GLY A 61 -10.19 4.28 -14.64
CA GLY A 61 -10.26 4.41 -16.10
C GLY A 61 -9.31 5.49 -16.62
N ASP A 62 -9.87 6.55 -17.21
CA ASP A 62 -9.10 7.65 -17.80
C ASP A 62 -8.61 8.69 -16.77
N VAL A 63 -8.97 8.55 -15.49
CA VAL A 63 -8.56 9.50 -14.44
C VAL A 63 -7.12 9.18 -13.99
N PRO A 64 -6.18 10.15 -14.09
CA PRO A 64 -4.79 9.94 -13.66
C PRO A 64 -4.67 9.72 -12.15
N MET A 65 -3.82 8.78 -11.76
CA MET A 65 -3.56 8.45 -10.35
C MET A 65 -2.82 9.55 -9.58
N ASP A 66 -2.11 10.44 -10.27
CA ASP A 66 -1.30 11.51 -9.67
C ASP A 66 -2.09 12.77 -9.33
N THR A 67 -3.39 12.80 -9.64
CA THR A 67 -4.29 13.89 -9.25
C THR A 67 -4.35 14.03 -7.72
N PRO A 68 -4.37 15.25 -7.17
CA PRO A 68 -4.42 15.48 -5.72
C PRO A 68 -5.55 14.73 -5.01
N GLU A 69 -6.71 14.61 -5.65
CA GLU A 69 -7.89 13.93 -5.15
C GLU A 69 -7.67 12.42 -5.04
N VAL A 70 -7.13 11.78 -6.09
CA VAL A 70 -6.83 10.34 -6.09
C VAL A 70 -5.72 10.03 -5.10
N ARG A 71 -4.67 10.86 -5.05
CA ARG A 71 -3.59 10.72 -4.05
C ARG A 71 -4.10 10.75 -2.63
N LYS A 72 -4.99 11.72 -2.32
CA LYS A 72 -5.62 11.82 -1.02
C LYS A 72 -6.44 10.58 -0.71
N TRP A 73 -7.28 10.14 -1.66
CA TRP A 73 -8.10 8.95 -1.50
C TRP A 73 -7.27 7.68 -1.27
N ILE A 74 -6.20 7.45 -2.04
CA ILE A 74 -5.30 6.30 -1.85
C ILE A 74 -4.70 6.31 -0.44
N ARG A 75 -4.24 7.48 0.03
CA ARG A 75 -3.66 7.61 1.36
C ARG A 75 -4.68 7.33 2.47
N GLU A 76 -5.89 7.86 2.35
CA GLU A 76 -6.98 7.62 3.31
C GLU A 76 -7.36 6.14 3.31
N TYR A 77 -7.58 5.54 2.13
CA TYR A 77 -7.90 4.13 1.97
C TYR A 77 -6.84 3.21 2.59
N LEU A 78 -5.55 3.46 2.32
CA LEU A 78 -4.46 2.70 2.92
C LEU A 78 -4.46 2.87 4.44
N THR A 79 -4.49 4.11 4.93
CA THR A 79 -4.46 4.41 6.38
C THR A 79 -5.58 3.69 7.13
N GLU A 80 -6.82 3.85 6.68
CA GLU A 80 -8.00 3.25 7.33
C GLU A 80 -7.92 1.72 7.39
N ASN A 81 -7.38 1.08 6.35
CA ASN A 81 -7.29 -0.37 6.29
C ASN A 81 -6.04 -0.95 6.95
N THR A 82 -4.99 -0.14 7.13
CA THR A 82 -3.74 -0.56 7.82
C THR A 82 -3.70 -0.20 9.30
N GLU A 83 -4.53 0.74 9.76
CA GLU A 83 -4.52 1.24 11.15
C GLU A 83 -4.61 0.09 12.17
N LYS A 84 -5.43 -0.93 11.90
CA LYS A 84 -5.59 -2.11 12.75
C LYS A 84 -4.32 -2.98 12.88
N PHE A 85 -3.48 -3.03 11.85
CA PHE A 85 -2.21 -3.78 11.85
C PHE A 85 -1.06 -2.97 12.44
N SER A 86 -1.16 -1.64 12.41
CA SER A 86 -0.18 -0.71 13.01
C SER A 86 -0.20 -0.70 14.55
N GLY A 87 -1.04 -1.56 15.16
CA GLY A 87 -1.21 -1.74 16.59
C GLY A 87 0.09 -2.11 17.30
N GLY A 88 0.86 -1.08 17.66
CA GLY A 88 1.77 -1.12 18.79
C GLY A 88 0.98 -1.36 20.07
N ASN A 89 0.56 -2.61 20.30
CA ASN A 89 0.14 -3.09 21.60
C ASN A 89 1.41 -3.32 22.44
N ARG A 90 2.09 -2.22 22.82
CA ARG A 90 2.87 -2.23 24.05
C ARG A 90 1.84 -2.19 25.17
N ARG A 91 1.57 -3.38 25.72
CA ARG A 91 0.99 -3.51 27.06
C ARG A 91 1.73 -2.64 28.07
#